data_AF-A0AB72ZEE5-F1
#
_entry.id   AF-A0AB72ZEE5-F1
#
_cell.length_a   1.000
_cell.length_b   1.000
_cell.length_c   1.000
_cell.angle_alpha   90.00
_cell.angle_beta   90.00
_cell.angle_gamma   90.00
#
_symmetry.space_group_name_H-M   'P 1'
#
loop_
_entity.id
_entity.type
_entity.pdbx_description
1 polymer ?
#
loop_
_entity_poly.entity_id
_entity_poly.type
_entity_poly.pdbx_seq_one_letter_code
_entity_poly.pdbx_strand_id
1 'polypeptide(L)'
;MSDSSNHGIQQQDGIIARDIRSQFDAAGNQQQLQPGQPLRWNSRNQLQQVEPVPRNDGISDSESYLYDGSGRRVAKISLHKTHNAIQTRSVIYLAGLELRGQHNDNNLTESFQVITVGAAGRAQVRVLHWESGQPVDIVNDQLRYSFDNHLGSALIELDSDGDIISQEEYYPFGGTAVLASRNTVEAKYKTVRYSGKERDATGLYYYGYRYYQPWLGRWLSADPAGTIDGLNLYRMVRNNPIRWRDNNGLLTEEQINMYVNLFSNIGLKNDDELKSELLKYGLSEEEQNQIYLNMLRPMQSGSSSSLFSFPSESSSSSGSTQSVDSGYLSPVRNYHFFEDIKLATMHRPYPKKQASSDTITYSAEDLTEASPIKILIGLDLTSKNTQPYKSALAEKGIKYITKEKYEITDFFEEGGLSTEQIDLTVNKILKLQKKDLVGIHCGAGNGRSGVIASALSINKQYTTDKINSFDVTHSLRGSILKDTQTYQVDTVTAKAVGIIREINPKAVERNQDVISLYRYSHFLYTRKHTTSL
;
A
#
# COMPACT_ATOMS: atom_id res chain seq x y z
N MET A 1 19.57 -25.36 -8.42
CA MET A 1 18.94 -24.75 -9.61
C MET A 1 19.23 -25.62 -10.82
N SER A 2 18.31 -25.73 -11.77
CA SER A 2 18.57 -26.44 -13.03
C SER A 2 19.62 -25.71 -13.87
N ASP A 3 20.33 -26.44 -14.72
CA ASP A 3 21.29 -25.92 -15.71
C ASP A 3 20.63 -25.52 -17.04
N SER A 4 19.38 -25.95 -17.26
CA SER A 4 18.66 -25.82 -18.53
C SER A 4 17.36 -25.01 -18.43
N SER A 5 16.94 -24.64 -17.22
CA SER A 5 15.68 -23.93 -16.97
C SER A 5 15.73 -23.08 -15.70
N ASN A 6 14.66 -22.32 -15.47
CA ASN A 6 14.48 -21.50 -14.26
C ASN A 6 13.97 -22.30 -13.04
N HIS A 7 13.92 -23.63 -13.15
CA HIS A 7 13.46 -24.52 -12.09
C HIS A 7 14.47 -24.59 -10.93
N GLY A 8 13.93 -24.66 -9.72
CA GLY A 8 14.70 -24.80 -8.51
C GLY A 8 13.91 -25.58 -7.48
N ILE A 9 14.59 -26.46 -6.76
CA ILE A 9 14.05 -27.22 -5.63
C ILE A 9 15.01 -27.06 -4.45
N GLN A 10 14.57 -27.46 -3.27
CA GLN A 10 15.47 -27.63 -2.13
C GLN A 10 16.53 -28.68 -2.49
N GLN A 11 17.77 -28.46 -2.06
CA GLN A 11 18.85 -29.42 -2.33
C GLN A 11 18.51 -30.78 -1.71
N GLN A 12 18.69 -31.84 -2.49
CA GLN A 12 18.42 -33.23 -2.12
C GLN A 12 19.64 -34.08 -2.51
N ASP A 13 19.96 -35.07 -1.70
CA ASP A 13 21.07 -35.98 -1.98
C ASP A 13 20.79 -36.77 -3.27
N GLY A 14 21.80 -36.87 -4.13
CA GLY A 14 21.71 -37.61 -5.40
C GLY A 14 21.03 -36.88 -6.56
N ILE A 15 20.41 -35.71 -6.33
CA ILE A 15 19.83 -34.88 -7.41
C ILE A 15 20.83 -33.81 -7.85
N ILE A 16 21.18 -33.80 -9.14
CA ILE A 16 22.07 -32.79 -9.73
C ILE A 16 21.31 -31.85 -10.68
N ALA A 17 21.96 -30.77 -11.13
CA ALA A 17 21.31 -29.67 -11.85
C ALA A 17 20.48 -30.13 -13.08
N ARG A 18 21.00 -31.10 -13.84
CA ARG A 18 20.30 -31.69 -15.00
C ARG A 18 19.01 -32.45 -14.65
N ASP A 19 18.92 -32.99 -13.43
CA ASP A 19 17.76 -33.79 -13.00
C ASP A 19 16.61 -32.92 -12.52
N ILE A 20 16.87 -31.66 -12.12
CA ILE A 20 15.86 -30.77 -11.54
C ILE A 20 14.68 -30.54 -12.49
N ARG A 21 14.92 -30.55 -13.82
CA ARG A 21 13.84 -30.37 -14.80
C ARG A 21 12.77 -31.47 -14.70
N SER A 22 13.13 -32.69 -14.35
CA SER A 22 12.19 -33.83 -14.23
C SER A 22 11.33 -33.76 -12.98
N GLN A 23 11.64 -32.86 -12.04
CA GLN A 23 10.84 -32.63 -10.82
C GLN A 23 9.65 -31.71 -11.06
N PHE A 24 9.41 -31.31 -12.31
CA PHE A 24 8.32 -30.44 -12.75
C PHE A 24 7.57 -31.12 -13.90
N ASP A 25 6.26 -30.90 -13.98
CA ASP A 25 5.49 -31.33 -15.14
C ASP A 25 5.73 -30.41 -16.36
N ALA A 26 5.07 -30.74 -17.47
CA ALA A 26 5.16 -29.97 -18.72
C ALA A 26 4.63 -28.53 -18.60
N ALA A 27 3.73 -28.26 -17.65
CA ALA A 27 3.22 -26.91 -17.37
C ALA A 27 4.12 -26.12 -16.40
N GLY A 28 5.18 -26.74 -15.88
CA GLY A 28 6.10 -26.10 -14.95
C GLY A 28 5.62 -26.14 -13.50
N ASN A 29 4.75 -27.08 -13.13
CA ASN A 29 4.35 -27.26 -11.73
C ASN A 29 5.28 -28.27 -11.03
N GLN A 30 5.79 -27.90 -9.85
CA GLN A 30 6.64 -28.80 -9.06
C GLN A 30 5.86 -30.05 -8.62
N GLN A 31 6.45 -31.24 -8.78
CA GLN A 31 5.77 -32.53 -8.54
C GLN A 31 5.97 -33.07 -7.11
N GLN A 32 7.00 -32.60 -6.41
CA GLN A 32 7.26 -32.97 -5.02
C GLN A 32 7.63 -31.75 -4.19
N LEU A 33 6.97 -31.52 -3.07
CA LEU A 33 7.26 -30.38 -2.18
C LEU A 33 8.62 -30.54 -1.51
N GLN A 34 8.85 -31.74 -0.98
CA GLN A 34 10.07 -32.27 -0.36
C GLN A 34 10.22 -33.73 -0.84
N PRO A 35 11.38 -34.38 -0.62
CA PRO A 35 11.51 -35.80 -0.91
C PRO A 35 10.35 -36.62 -0.32
N GLY A 36 9.60 -37.31 -1.17
CA GLY A 36 8.48 -38.14 -0.74
C GLY A 36 7.22 -37.38 -0.35
N GLN A 37 7.07 -36.11 -0.70
CA GLN A 37 5.83 -35.34 -0.50
C GLN A 37 5.22 -34.94 -1.84
N PRO A 38 4.42 -35.80 -2.48
CA PRO A 38 3.89 -35.52 -3.81
C PRO A 38 2.90 -34.36 -3.82
N LEU A 39 2.91 -33.62 -4.93
CA LEU A 39 2.02 -32.51 -5.26
C LEU A 39 1.15 -32.92 -6.43
N ARG A 40 -0.17 -32.85 -6.26
CA ARG A 40 -1.14 -33.12 -7.34
C ARG A 40 -1.73 -31.80 -7.83
N TRP A 41 -1.72 -31.62 -9.14
CA TRP A 41 -2.23 -30.43 -9.82
C TRP A 41 -3.44 -30.79 -10.66
N ASN A 42 -4.42 -29.90 -10.73
CA ASN A 42 -5.57 -30.07 -11.62
C ASN A 42 -5.24 -29.56 -13.05
N SER A 43 -6.19 -29.74 -13.97
CA SER A 43 -6.04 -29.31 -15.37
C SER A 43 -5.90 -27.79 -15.57
N ARG A 44 -6.17 -26.98 -14.54
CA ARG A 44 -5.99 -25.52 -14.53
C ARG A 44 -4.69 -25.09 -13.85
N ASN A 45 -3.74 -26.01 -13.63
CA ASN A 45 -2.47 -25.76 -12.92
C ASN A 45 -2.67 -25.23 -11.48
N GLN A 46 -3.74 -25.63 -10.81
CA GLN A 46 -3.99 -25.31 -9.41
C GLN A 46 -3.61 -26.50 -8.54
N LEU A 47 -2.99 -26.22 -7.39
CA LEU A 47 -2.60 -27.25 -6.44
C LEU A 47 -3.86 -27.90 -5.87
N GLN A 48 -4.11 -29.16 -6.23
CA GLN A 48 -5.29 -29.90 -5.81
C GLN A 48 -5.06 -30.62 -4.49
N GLN A 49 -3.86 -31.17 -4.29
CA GLN A 49 -3.53 -31.94 -3.10
C GLN A 49 -2.02 -31.95 -2.80
N VAL A 50 -1.68 -31.93 -1.53
CA VAL A 50 -0.35 -32.26 -0.99
C VAL A 50 -0.49 -33.48 -0.12
N GLU A 51 0.46 -34.42 -0.18
CA GLU A 51 0.55 -35.54 0.77
C GLU A 51 1.82 -35.41 1.62
N PRO A 52 1.77 -34.75 2.80
CA PRO A 52 2.96 -34.57 3.63
C PRO A 52 3.54 -35.87 4.19
N VAL A 53 2.70 -36.89 4.39
CA VAL A 53 3.09 -38.22 4.88
C VAL A 53 2.34 -39.26 4.05
N PRO A 54 2.88 -39.67 2.89
CA PRO A 54 2.30 -40.74 2.11
C PRO A 54 2.47 -42.08 2.83
N ARG A 55 1.46 -42.96 2.72
CA ARG A 55 1.51 -44.33 3.25
C ARG A 55 1.15 -45.30 2.14
N ASN A 56 1.94 -46.37 2.02
CA ASN A 56 1.68 -47.42 1.03
C ASN A 56 0.43 -48.23 1.38
N ASP A 57 0.19 -48.41 2.69
CA ASP A 57 -0.95 -49.12 3.23
C ASP A 57 -1.75 -48.19 4.14
N GLY A 58 -3.04 -48.01 3.83
CA GLY A 58 -3.95 -47.15 4.59
C GLY A 58 -4.04 -45.71 4.07
N ILE A 59 -4.45 -44.79 4.94
CA ILE A 59 -4.77 -43.41 4.56
C ILE A 59 -3.55 -42.51 4.79
N SER A 60 -3.05 -41.88 3.72
CA SER A 60 -2.01 -40.85 3.78
C SER A 60 -2.49 -39.59 4.49
N ASP A 61 -1.59 -38.89 5.17
CA ASP A 61 -1.89 -37.52 5.58
C ASP A 61 -1.94 -36.65 4.33
N SER A 62 -2.95 -35.79 4.22
CA SER A 62 -3.12 -34.96 3.03
C SER A 62 -3.74 -33.61 3.34
N GLU A 63 -3.49 -32.65 2.46
CA GLU A 63 -4.20 -31.38 2.42
C GLU A 63 -4.68 -31.12 0.99
N SER A 64 -5.99 -31.01 0.83
CA SER A 64 -6.67 -30.87 -0.45
C SER A 64 -7.38 -29.53 -0.56
N TYR A 65 -7.48 -29.00 -1.78
CA TYR A 65 -8.01 -27.67 -2.03
C TYR A 65 -9.04 -27.67 -3.15
N LEU A 66 -10.06 -26.81 -3.01
CA LEU A 66 -11.06 -26.53 -4.04
C LEU A 66 -11.04 -25.06 -4.39
N TYR A 67 -11.29 -24.77 -5.68
CA TYR A 67 -11.23 -23.43 -6.25
C TYR A 67 -12.54 -23.09 -6.96
N ASP A 68 -12.93 -21.82 -6.95
CA ASP A 68 -14.05 -21.30 -7.74
C ASP A 68 -13.69 -21.16 -9.24
N GLY A 69 -14.67 -20.72 -10.04
CA GLY A 69 -14.48 -20.47 -11.47
C GLY A 69 -13.36 -19.46 -11.78
N SER A 70 -13.13 -18.48 -10.89
CA SER A 70 -12.04 -17.50 -10.97
C SER A 70 -10.71 -17.98 -10.41
N GLY A 71 -10.63 -19.26 -10.04
CA GLY A 71 -9.41 -19.87 -9.50
C GLY A 71 -9.02 -19.45 -8.09
N ARG A 72 -9.94 -18.85 -7.31
CA ARG A 72 -9.71 -18.56 -5.90
C ARG A 72 -10.11 -19.74 -5.03
N ARG A 73 -9.32 -20.01 -3.99
CA ARG A 73 -9.58 -21.10 -3.05
C ARG A 73 -10.87 -20.84 -2.29
N VAL A 74 -11.81 -21.78 -2.38
CA VAL A 74 -13.10 -21.76 -1.66
C VAL A 74 -13.16 -22.79 -0.56
N ALA A 75 -12.34 -23.85 -0.62
CA ALA A 75 -12.23 -24.80 0.47
C ALA A 75 -10.81 -25.36 0.62
N LYS A 76 -10.49 -25.72 1.86
CA LYS A 76 -9.30 -26.48 2.24
C LYS A 76 -9.73 -27.61 3.18
N ILE A 77 -9.24 -28.82 2.94
CA ILE A 77 -9.51 -29.98 3.78
C ILE A 77 -8.17 -30.64 4.11
N SER A 78 -7.84 -30.73 5.39
CA SER A 78 -6.64 -31.40 5.89
C SER A 78 -7.03 -32.68 6.61
N LEU A 79 -6.43 -33.80 6.24
CA LEU A 79 -6.59 -35.10 6.87
C LEU A 79 -5.27 -35.50 7.52
N HIS A 80 -5.31 -35.83 8.81
CA HIS A 80 -4.17 -36.35 9.55
C HIS A 80 -4.55 -37.66 10.24
N LYS A 81 -3.89 -38.76 9.85
CA LYS A 81 -4.10 -40.06 10.47
C LYS A 81 -3.20 -40.19 11.69
N THR A 82 -3.83 -40.24 12.86
CA THR A 82 -3.18 -40.64 14.11
C THR A 82 -3.27 -42.16 14.29
N HIS A 83 -2.60 -42.70 15.31
CA HIS A 83 -2.67 -44.13 15.64
C HIS A 83 -4.13 -44.61 15.84
N ASN A 84 -4.97 -43.80 16.48
CA ASN A 84 -6.32 -44.21 16.92
C ASN A 84 -7.48 -43.56 16.14
N ALA A 85 -7.24 -42.46 15.44
CA ALA A 85 -8.32 -41.67 14.82
C ALA A 85 -7.83 -40.94 13.57
N ILE A 86 -8.77 -40.53 12.71
CA ILE A 86 -8.53 -39.63 11.59
C ILE A 86 -8.98 -38.23 12.02
N GLN A 87 -8.05 -37.28 12.09
CA GLN A 87 -8.40 -35.88 12.30
C GLN A 87 -8.67 -35.23 10.95
N THR A 88 -9.87 -34.69 10.77
CA THR A 88 -10.25 -33.92 9.58
C THR A 88 -10.48 -32.48 9.96
N ARG A 89 -9.74 -31.56 9.34
CA ARG A 89 -9.96 -30.11 9.43
C ARG A 89 -10.51 -29.61 8.11
N SER A 90 -11.57 -28.84 8.15
CA SER A 90 -12.13 -28.17 6.98
C SER A 90 -12.15 -26.67 7.17
N VAL A 91 -11.91 -25.94 6.09
CA VAL A 91 -12.08 -24.50 6.02
C VAL A 91 -12.87 -24.19 4.76
N ILE A 92 -13.98 -23.46 4.90
CA ILE A 92 -14.74 -22.89 3.78
C ILE A 92 -14.51 -21.38 3.79
N TYR A 93 -14.07 -20.84 2.66
CA TYR A 93 -13.74 -19.42 2.51
C TYR A 93 -14.90 -18.70 1.83
N LEU A 94 -15.49 -17.73 2.53
CA LEU A 94 -16.60 -16.89 2.08
C LEU A 94 -16.20 -15.41 2.13
N ALA A 95 -17.06 -14.55 1.58
CA ALA A 95 -16.84 -13.10 1.66
C ALA A 95 -16.91 -12.62 3.11
N GLY A 96 -15.78 -12.18 3.67
CA GLY A 96 -15.70 -11.67 5.03
C GLY A 96 -15.75 -12.74 6.13
N LEU A 97 -15.74 -14.03 5.79
CA LEU A 97 -16.00 -15.12 6.73
C LEU A 97 -15.23 -16.39 6.35
N GLU A 98 -14.61 -17.05 7.33
CA GLU A 98 -14.09 -18.40 7.20
C GLU A 98 -14.87 -19.33 8.13
N LEU A 99 -15.46 -20.39 7.60
CA LEU A 99 -16.11 -21.43 8.40
C LEU A 99 -15.11 -22.55 8.64
N ARG A 100 -14.81 -22.85 9.90
CA ARG A 100 -13.77 -23.81 10.29
C ARG A 100 -14.38 -24.93 11.12
N GLY A 101 -14.11 -26.17 10.71
CA GLY A 101 -14.58 -27.36 11.40
C GLY A 101 -13.43 -28.34 11.65
N GLN A 102 -13.46 -29.03 12.79
CA GLN A 102 -12.55 -30.12 13.12
C GLN A 102 -13.33 -31.33 13.60
N HIS A 103 -13.06 -32.49 13.00
CA HIS A 103 -13.62 -33.78 13.37
C HIS A 103 -12.52 -34.76 13.77
N ASN A 104 -12.81 -35.59 14.76
CA ASN A 104 -12.08 -36.84 15.00
C ASN A 104 -12.98 -37.98 14.54
N ASP A 105 -12.58 -38.63 13.45
CA ASP A 105 -13.41 -39.53 12.66
C ASP A 105 -14.71 -38.82 12.27
N ASN A 106 -15.87 -39.31 12.72
CA ASN A 106 -17.17 -38.69 12.44
C ASN A 106 -17.66 -37.75 13.56
N ASN A 107 -16.89 -37.58 14.63
CA ASN A 107 -17.28 -36.76 15.77
C ASN A 107 -16.76 -35.34 15.60
N LEU A 108 -17.68 -34.36 15.58
CA LEU A 108 -17.33 -32.95 15.61
C LEU A 108 -16.65 -32.61 16.95
N THR A 109 -15.43 -32.06 16.86
CA THR A 109 -14.64 -31.64 18.03
C THR A 109 -14.56 -30.13 18.17
N GLU A 110 -14.68 -29.39 17.07
CA GLU A 110 -14.63 -27.93 17.06
C GLU A 110 -15.38 -27.41 15.82
N SER A 111 -16.25 -26.41 16.00
CA SER A 111 -16.91 -25.66 14.92
C SER A 111 -16.87 -24.18 15.29
N PHE A 112 -16.27 -23.36 14.44
CA PHE A 112 -16.16 -21.93 14.67
C PHE A 112 -16.08 -21.14 13.38
N GLN A 113 -16.48 -19.89 13.50
CA GLN A 113 -16.46 -18.87 12.48
C GLN A 113 -15.28 -17.94 12.74
N VAL A 114 -14.57 -17.57 11.67
CA VAL A 114 -13.61 -16.47 11.69
C VAL A 114 -14.18 -15.33 10.87
N ILE A 115 -14.73 -14.34 11.55
CA ILE A 115 -15.22 -13.13 10.90
C ILE A 115 -14.00 -12.25 10.61
N THR A 116 -13.88 -11.80 9.37
CA THR A 116 -12.75 -10.98 8.90
C THR A 116 -13.24 -9.57 8.59
N VAL A 117 -12.72 -8.59 9.31
CA VAL A 117 -13.07 -7.17 9.17
C VAL A 117 -11.86 -6.42 8.59
N GLY A 118 -12.04 -5.87 7.40
CA GLY A 118 -10.95 -5.26 6.64
C GLY A 118 -10.10 -6.27 5.86
N ALA A 119 -9.14 -5.77 5.09
CA ALA A 119 -8.30 -6.59 4.22
C ALA A 119 -7.02 -7.07 4.92
N ALA A 120 -6.64 -8.33 4.68
CA ALA A 120 -5.39 -8.89 5.19
C ALA A 120 -4.16 -8.12 4.68
N GLY A 121 -3.22 -7.82 5.59
CA GLY A 121 -2.08 -6.95 5.32
C GLY A 121 -2.41 -5.46 5.31
N ARG A 122 -3.58 -5.07 5.83
CA ARG A 122 -4.03 -3.69 6.07
C ARG A 122 -4.64 -3.56 7.48
N ALA A 123 -3.94 -4.07 8.48
CA ALA A 123 -4.37 -4.12 9.88
C ALA A 123 -5.74 -4.77 10.05
N GLN A 124 -5.90 -5.97 9.48
CA GLN A 124 -7.15 -6.73 9.55
C GLN A 124 -7.49 -7.07 11.02
N VAL A 125 -8.77 -7.00 11.35
CA VAL A 125 -9.30 -7.51 12.61
C VAL A 125 -10.02 -8.83 12.34
N ARG A 126 -9.74 -9.84 13.17
CA ARG A 126 -10.39 -11.15 13.12
C ARG A 126 -11.19 -11.38 14.40
N VAL A 127 -12.38 -11.96 14.27
CA VAL A 127 -13.19 -12.39 15.43
C VAL A 127 -13.33 -13.90 15.36
N LEU A 128 -13.01 -14.58 16.46
CA LEU A 128 -13.18 -16.01 16.61
C LEU A 128 -14.48 -16.29 17.36
N HIS A 129 -15.48 -16.83 16.66
CA HIS A 129 -16.78 -17.17 17.22
C HIS A 129 -17.01 -18.68 17.16
N TRP A 130 -16.98 -19.36 18.31
CA TRP A 130 -17.25 -20.79 18.42
C TRP A 130 -18.74 -21.08 18.55
N GLU A 131 -19.20 -22.03 17.74
CA GLU A 131 -20.51 -22.67 17.86
C GLU A 131 -20.43 -23.95 18.71
N SER A 132 -19.27 -24.63 18.66
CA SER A 132 -19.00 -25.86 19.42
C SER A 132 -17.50 -26.05 19.63
N GLY A 133 -17.12 -26.67 20.75
CA GLY A 133 -15.73 -27.04 21.03
C GLY A 133 -14.78 -25.88 21.36
N GLN A 134 -15.32 -24.77 21.91
CA GLN A 134 -14.52 -23.63 22.36
C GLN A 134 -13.42 -24.08 23.35
N PRO A 135 -12.14 -23.72 23.12
CA PRO A 135 -11.08 -23.97 24.08
C PRO A 135 -11.30 -23.23 25.40
N VAL A 136 -10.94 -23.87 26.52
CA VAL A 136 -11.11 -23.29 27.86
C VAL A 136 -10.36 -21.97 28.05
N ASP A 137 -9.19 -21.83 27.42
CA ASP A 137 -8.30 -20.68 27.60
C ASP A 137 -8.61 -19.50 26.66
N ILE A 138 -9.65 -19.60 25.83
CA ILE A 138 -10.04 -18.54 24.89
C ILE A 138 -11.50 -18.18 25.14
N VAL A 139 -11.77 -16.89 25.34
CA VAL A 139 -13.15 -16.38 25.42
C VAL A 139 -13.81 -16.43 24.04
N ASN A 140 -15.11 -16.71 23.99
CA ASN A 140 -15.85 -16.65 22.74
C ASN A 140 -15.88 -15.19 22.23
N ASP A 141 -16.10 -15.02 20.93
CA ASP A 141 -16.09 -13.73 20.25
C ASP A 141 -14.78 -12.94 20.44
N GLN A 142 -13.66 -13.64 20.65
CA GLN A 142 -12.36 -13.01 20.84
C GLN A 142 -11.98 -12.19 19.61
N LEU A 143 -11.73 -10.90 19.80
CA LEU A 143 -11.14 -10.03 18.79
C LEU A 143 -9.62 -10.19 18.75
N ARG A 144 -9.08 -10.20 17.54
CA ARG A 144 -7.65 -10.24 17.25
C ARG A 144 -7.29 -9.14 16.27
N TYR A 145 -6.60 -8.12 16.77
CA TYR A 145 -6.16 -6.97 15.99
C TYR A 145 -4.76 -7.23 15.43
N SER A 146 -4.63 -7.29 14.11
CA SER A 146 -3.32 -7.42 13.45
C SER A 146 -2.64 -6.07 13.30
N PHE A 147 -1.38 -5.99 13.67
CA PHE A 147 -0.49 -4.87 13.34
C PHE A 147 0.56 -5.34 12.35
N ASP A 148 0.51 -4.76 11.15
CA ASP A 148 1.30 -5.21 10.02
C ASP A 148 2.50 -4.28 9.76
N ASN A 149 3.54 -4.82 9.12
CA ASN A 149 4.63 -4.01 8.57
C ASN A 149 4.23 -3.33 7.24
N HIS A 150 5.17 -2.59 6.62
CA HIS A 150 4.90 -1.87 5.36
C HIS A 150 4.56 -2.77 4.16
N LEU A 151 4.82 -4.08 4.24
CA LEU A 151 4.48 -5.07 3.22
C LEU A 151 3.19 -5.85 3.58
N GLY A 152 2.56 -5.52 4.71
CA GLY A 152 1.38 -6.22 5.19
C GLY A 152 1.66 -7.53 5.94
N SER A 153 2.89 -7.83 6.32
CA SER A 153 3.16 -9.01 7.18
C SER A 153 2.70 -8.74 8.61
N ALA A 154 1.90 -9.66 9.17
CA ALA A 154 1.33 -9.54 10.51
C ALA A 154 2.39 -9.74 11.60
N LEU A 155 2.81 -8.66 12.26
CA LEU A 155 3.87 -8.66 13.26
C LEU A 155 3.34 -8.93 14.67
N ILE A 156 2.25 -8.27 15.05
CA ILE A 156 1.70 -8.34 16.41
C ILE A 156 0.19 -8.61 16.32
N GLU A 157 -0.31 -9.52 17.14
CA GLU A 157 -1.74 -9.66 17.41
C GLU A 157 -2.05 -9.15 18.81
N LEU A 158 -3.02 -8.25 18.93
CA LEU A 158 -3.56 -7.78 20.21
C LEU A 158 -4.99 -8.29 20.42
N ASP A 159 -5.40 -8.45 21.68
CA ASP A 159 -6.80 -8.71 22.03
C ASP A 159 -7.62 -7.40 22.20
N SER A 160 -8.84 -7.53 22.70
CA SER A 160 -9.76 -6.41 22.94
C SER A 160 -9.29 -5.40 23.98
N ASP A 161 -8.45 -5.83 24.91
CA ASP A 161 -7.91 -4.98 25.98
C ASP A 161 -6.58 -4.32 25.55
N GLY A 162 -6.07 -4.68 24.37
CA GLY A 162 -4.80 -4.20 23.83
C GLY A 162 -3.59 -5.00 24.32
N ASP A 163 -3.81 -6.13 24.99
CA ASP A 163 -2.75 -7.02 25.44
C ASP A 163 -2.24 -7.88 24.28
N ILE A 164 -0.93 -8.18 24.31
CA ILE A 164 -0.27 -8.95 23.25
C ILE A 164 -0.71 -10.42 23.32
N ILE A 165 -1.33 -10.90 22.24
CA ILE A 165 -1.61 -12.33 22.01
C ILE A 165 -0.38 -13.02 21.41
N SER A 166 0.18 -12.43 20.35
CA SER A 166 1.32 -13.00 19.62
C SER A 166 2.22 -11.93 19.01
N GLN A 167 3.50 -12.27 18.86
CA GLN A 167 4.49 -11.52 18.12
C GLN A 167 5.22 -12.45 17.15
N GLU A 168 5.39 -12.02 15.92
CA GLU A 168 6.04 -12.78 14.86
C GLU A 168 6.93 -11.88 14.01
N GLU A 169 8.17 -12.30 13.77
CA GLU A 169 9.09 -11.64 12.86
C GLU A 169 9.49 -12.58 11.72
N TYR A 170 9.81 -12.00 10.57
CA TYR A 170 10.05 -12.75 9.34
C TYR A 170 11.44 -12.47 8.79
N TYR A 171 12.12 -13.52 8.34
CA TYR A 171 13.20 -13.39 7.37
C TYR A 171 12.69 -12.71 6.10
N PRO A 172 13.58 -12.09 5.28
CA PRO A 172 13.16 -11.32 4.11
C PRO A 172 12.22 -12.08 3.16
N PHE A 173 12.43 -13.39 2.96
CA PHE A 173 11.62 -14.22 2.08
C PHE A 173 10.43 -14.90 2.79
N GLY A 174 10.07 -14.48 4.01
CA GLY A 174 8.83 -14.88 4.67
C GLY A 174 8.91 -16.13 5.55
N GLY A 175 10.10 -16.71 5.74
CA GLY A 175 10.31 -17.67 6.81
C GLY A 175 10.18 -16.98 8.17
N THR A 176 9.55 -17.62 9.15
CA THR A 176 9.40 -17.06 10.50
C THR A 176 10.74 -17.12 11.24
N ALA A 177 11.24 -15.97 11.69
CA ALA A 177 12.49 -15.84 12.45
C ALA A 177 12.23 -15.82 13.96
N VAL A 178 11.16 -15.15 14.39
CA VAL A 178 10.72 -15.09 15.78
C VAL A 178 9.24 -15.44 15.81
N LEU A 179 8.83 -16.30 16.74
CA LEU A 179 7.44 -16.57 17.05
C LEU A 179 7.28 -16.68 18.56
N ALA A 180 6.51 -15.76 19.13
CA ALA A 180 6.13 -15.76 20.53
C ALA A 180 4.61 -15.60 20.65
N SER A 181 4.01 -16.28 21.61
CA SER A 181 2.60 -16.10 21.95
C SER A 181 2.42 -16.28 23.45
N ARG A 182 1.45 -15.58 24.03
CA ARG A 182 1.20 -15.64 25.47
C ARG A 182 0.75 -17.03 25.95
N ASN A 183 0.16 -17.84 25.06
CA ASN A 183 -0.07 -19.26 25.32
C ASN A 183 -0.10 -20.08 24.02
N THR A 184 -0.01 -21.41 24.17
CA THR A 184 0.05 -22.35 23.06
C THR A 184 -1.30 -22.61 22.38
N VAL A 185 -2.41 -22.31 23.05
CA VAL A 185 -3.76 -22.50 22.50
C VAL A 185 -4.06 -21.40 21.49
N GLU A 186 -3.85 -20.14 21.85
CA GLU A 186 -4.08 -18.99 21.00
C GLU A 186 -3.16 -18.94 19.79
N ALA A 187 -1.92 -19.42 19.92
CA ALA A 187 -0.97 -19.51 18.81
C ALA A 187 -1.50 -20.33 17.62
N LYS A 188 -2.41 -21.30 17.86
CA LYS A 188 -2.99 -22.16 16.82
C LYS A 188 -3.94 -21.43 15.88
N TYR A 189 -4.55 -20.34 16.33
CA TYR A 189 -5.59 -19.63 15.58
C TYR A 189 -5.04 -18.48 14.71
N LYS A 190 -3.72 -18.23 14.74
CA LYS A 190 -3.06 -17.30 13.82
C LYS A 190 -2.77 -17.99 12.48
N THR A 191 -3.53 -17.62 11.44
CA THR A 191 -3.43 -18.23 10.10
C THR A 191 -2.79 -17.30 9.07
N VAL A 192 -3.13 -16.00 9.11
CA VAL A 192 -2.53 -14.95 8.27
C VAL A 192 -1.22 -14.48 8.89
N ARG A 193 -0.15 -14.48 8.08
CA ARG A 193 1.21 -14.18 8.53
C ARG A 193 1.94 -13.26 7.55
N TYR A 194 2.94 -13.77 6.83
CA TYR A 194 3.75 -13.01 5.89
C TYR A 194 2.94 -12.42 4.72
N SER A 195 3.18 -11.15 4.39
CA SER A 195 2.53 -10.42 3.30
C SER A 195 0.99 -10.48 3.34
N GLY A 196 0.39 -10.63 4.53
CA GLY A 196 -1.05 -10.73 4.70
C GLY A 196 -1.64 -11.99 4.04
N LYS A 197 -0.85 -13.06 3.91
CA LYS A 197 -1.26 -14.33 3.30
C LYS A 197 -1.37 -15.43 4.34
N GLU A 198 -2.29 -16.37 4.09
CA GLU A 198 -2.46 -17.55 4.94
C GLU A 198 -1.26 -18.48 4.74
N ARG A 199 -0.65 -18.91 5.85
CA ARG A 199 0.33 -20.00 5.86
C ARG A 199 -0.39 -21.31 6.17
N ASP A 200 -0.39 -22.21 5.20
CA ASP A 200 -1.03 -23.51 5.32
C ASP A 200 -0.19 -24.49 6.17
N ALA A 201 -0.78 -25.64 6.53
CA ALA A 201 -0.11 -26.63 7.39
C ALA A 201 1.15 -27.21 6.72
N THR A 202 1.15 -27.25 5.39
CA THR A 202 2.31 -27.60 4.54
C THR A 202 3.47 -26.62 4.64
N GLY A 203 3.25 -25.45 5.26
CA GLY A 203 4.20 -24.35 5.35
C GLY A 203 4.21 -23.43 4.14
N LEU A 204 3.50 -23.79 3.06
CA LEU A 204 3.29 -22.95 1.90
C LEU A 204 2.43 -21.73 2.25
N TYR A 205 2.69 -20.62 1.58
CA TYR A 205 1.78 -19.47 1.60
C TYR A 205 0.88 -19.47 0.39
N TYR A 206 -0.43 -19.36 0.61
CA TYR A 206 -1.41 -19.23 -0.46
C TYR A 206 -1.61 -17.75 -0.83
N TYR A 207 -1.25 -17.38 -2.07
CA TYR A 207 -1.36 -15.99 -2.52
C TYR A 207 -2.65 -15.72 -3.29
N GLY A 208 -3.25 -16.75 -3.91
CA GLY A 208 -4.38 -16.64 -4.82
C GLY A 208 -4.23 -17.64 -5.97
N TYR A 209 -3.38 -17.31 -6.93
CA TYR A 209 -3.13 -18.15 -8.10
C TYR A 209 -1.95 -19.10 -7.91
N ARG A 210 -1.01 -18.74 -7.03
CA ARG A 210 0.18 -19.54 -6.75
C ARG A 210 0.38 -19.80 -5.26
N TYR A 211 1.06 -20.90 -4.98
CA TYR A 211 1.61 -21.22 -3.67
C TYR A 211 3.09 -20.84 -3.62
N TYR A 212 3.51 -20.26 -2.51
CA TYR A 212 4.85 -19.72 -2.32
C TYR A 212 5.62 -20.53 -1.28
N GLN A 213 6.91 -20.80 -1.55
CA GLN A 213 7.83 -21.52 -0.66
C GLN A 213 8.74 -20.52 0.06
N PRO A 214 8.43 -20.12 1.31
CA PRO A 214 9.22 -19.13 2.03
C PRO A 214 10.65 -19.59 2.34
N TRP A 215 10.89 -20.91 2.44
CA TRP A 215 12.22 -21.47 2.68
C TRP A 215 13.12 -21.48 1.43
N LEU A 216 12.54 -21.40 0.22
CA LEU A 216 13.30 -21.30 -1.03
C LEU A 216 13.31 -19.89 -1.61
N GLY A 217 12.38 -19.02 -1.20
CA GLY A 217 12.24 -17.69 -1.77
C GLY A 217 11.67 -17.69 -3.20
N ARG A 218 10.87 -18.69 -3.57
CA ARG A 218 10.38 -18.91 -4.95
C ARG A 218 8.95 -19.46 -4.98
N TRP A 219 8.31 -19.33 -6.14
CA TRP A 219 6.98 -19.88 -6.42
C TRP A 219 7.04 -21.39 -6.68
N LEU A 220 5.98 -22.11 -6.29
CA LEU A 220 5.85 -23.56 -6.47
C LEU A 220 5.49 -23.96 -7.93
N SER A 221 4.90 -23.04 -8.67
CA SER A 221 4.53 -23.20 -10.08
C SER A 221 4.97 -21.97 -10.90
N ALA A 222 5.09 -22.17 -12.21
CA ALA A 222 5.36 -21.09 -13.15
C ALA A 222 4.25 -20.03 -13.08
N ASP A 223 4.62 -18.77 -13.33
CA ASP A 223 3.69 -17.66 -13.42
C ASP A 223 2.62 -17.90 -14.50
N PRO A 224 1.32 -17.99 -14.14
CA PRO A 224 0.24 -18.08 -15.12
C PRO A 224 0.17 -16.85 -16.05
N ALA A 225 0.68 -15.71 -15.59
CA ALA A 225 0.80 -14.46 -16.36
C ALA A 225 1.86 -14.54 -17.49
N GLY A 226 2.68 -15.59 -17.50
CA GLY A 226 3.82 -15.70 -18.40
C GLY A 226 4.92 -14.67 -18.10
N THR A 227 5.58 -14.16 -19.13
CA THR A 227 6.85 -13.42 -18.99
C THR A 227 6.73 -11.96 -18.53
N ILE A 228 5.59 -11.57 -17.96
CA ILE A 228 5.27 -10.18 -17.61
C ILE A 228 6.17 -9.63 -16.49
N ASP A 229 6.54 -10.44 -15.48
CA ASP A 229 7.56 -10.06 -14.48
C ASP A 229 8.96 -10.57 -14.84
N GLY A 230 9.22 -10.70 -16.14
CA GLY A 230 10.49 -11.16 -16.72
C GLY A 230 10.51 -12.65 -17.05
N LEU A 231 11.62 -13.09 -17.62
CA LEU A 231 11.75 -14.46 -18.15
C LEU A 231 11.77 -15.54 -17.06
N ASN A 232 12.00 -15.17 -15.79
CA ASN A 232 12.03 -16.11 -14.68
C ASN A 232 10.66 -16.22 -13.99
N LEU A 233 9.84 -17.14 -14.49
CA LEU A 233 8.47 -17.39 -14.05
C LEU A 233 8.32 -17.89 -12.60
N TYR A 234 9.43 -18.19 -11.90
CA TYR A 234 9.44 -18.68 -10.52
C TYR A 234 10.01 -17.66 -9.53
N ARG A 235 10.44 -16.50 -10.02
CA ARG A 235 11.09 -15.47 -9.22
C ARG A 235 10.06 -14.79 -8.31
N MET A 236 10.37 -14.69 -7.03
CA MET A 236 9.55 -13.97 -6.07
C MET A 236 9.92 -12.48 -6.08
N VAL A 237 8.97 -11.60 -6.39
CA VAL A 237 9.04 -10.12 -6.28
C VAL A 237 10.40 -9.51 -6.65
N ARG A 238 10.93 -9.94 -7.80
CA ARG A 238 12.23 -9.48 -8.34
C ARG A 238 13.43 -9.66 -7.39
N ASN A 239 13.36 -10.65 -6.50
CA ASN A 239 14.33 -10.90 -5.43
C ASN A 239 14.53 -9.71 -4.46
N ASN A 240 13.57 -8.80 -4.35
CA ASN A 240 13.58 -7.72 -3.38
C ASN A 240 12.32 -7.74 -2.50
N PRO A 241 12.16 -8.76 -1.64
CA PRO A 241 10.97 -8.93 -0.81
C PRO A 241 10.91 -7.97 0.38
N ILE A 242 11.91 -7.11 0.55
CA ILE A 242 11.90 -6.04 1.57
C ILE A 242 11.20 -4.79 1.01
N ARG A 243 11.24 -4.58 -0.30
CA ARG A 243 10.62 -3.42 -0.95
C ARG A 243 9.24 -3.75 -1.54
N TRP A 244 9.09 -4.96 -2.09
CA TRP A 244 7.94 -5.31 -2.91
C TRP A 244 7.12 -6.45 -2.32
N ARG A 245 5.82 -6.43 -2.61
CA ARG A 245 4.84 -7.46 -2.25
C ARG A 245 4.10 -7.91 -3.51
N ASP A 246 3.80 -9.20 -3.59
CA ASP A 246 2.87 -9.76 -4.56
C ASP A 246 1.47 -9.87 -3.94
N ASN A 247 0.45 -9.37 -4.66
CA ASN A 247 -0.92 -9.31 -4.17
C ASN A 247 -1.71 -10.60 -4.39
N ASN A 248 -1.42 -11.41 -5.40
CA ASN A 248 -2.24 -12.58 -5.75
C ASN A 248 -1.47 -13.76 -6.36
N GLY A 249 -0.18 -13.61 -6.58
CA GLY A 249 0.67 -14.56 -7.27
C GLY A 249 0.63 -14.42 -8.79
N LEU A 250 0.36 -13.24 -9.36
CA LEU A 250 0.42 -12.98 -10.81
C LEU A 250 1.24 -11.73 -11.11
N LEU A 251 0.88 -10.59 -10.49
CA LEU A 251 1.53 -9.31 -10.70
C LEU A 251 1.91 -8.65 -9.37
N THR A 252 3.06 -7.99 -9.39
CA THR A 252 3.44 -7.07 -8.31
C THR A 252 2.54 -5.82 -8.32
N GLU A 253 2.39 -5.16 -7.17
CA GLU A 253 1.61 -3.93 -7.05
C GLU A 253 2.12 -2.82 -7.99
N GLU A 254 3.43 -2.76 -8.23
CA GLU A 254 4.05 -1.82 -9.18
C GLU A 254 3.65 -2.11 -10.64
N GLN A 255 3.54 -3.38 -11.03
CA GLN A 255 3.08 -3.75 -12.38
C GLN A 255 1.61 -3.46 -12.58
N ILE A 256 0.77 -3.73 -11.57
CA ILE A 256 -0.64 -3.34 -11.60
C ILE A 256 -0.75 -1.83 -11.82
N ASN A 257 0.02 -1.02 -11.08
CA ASN A 257 0.05 0.43 -11.24
C ASN A 257 0.58 0.86 -12.62
N MET A 258 1.60 0.17 -13.15
CA MET A 258 2.12 0.41 -14.50
C MET A 258 1.04 0.16 -15.57
N TYR A 259 0.30 -0.96 -15.49
CA TYR A 259 -0.78 -1.26 -16.43
C TYR A 259 -1.95 -0.28 -16.27
N VAL A 260 -2.38 0.03 -15.04
CA VAL A 260 -3.43 1.04 -14.78
C VAL A 260 -3.04 2.39 -15.39
N ASN A 261 -1.80 2.83 -15.23
CA ASN A 261 -1.30 4.07 -15.83
C ASN A 261 -1.28 3.99 -17.37
N LEU A 262 -0.81 2.87 -17.93
CA LEU A 262 -0.77 2.65 -19.37
C LEU A 262 -2.18 2.75 -19.99
N PHE A 263 -3.15 2.01 -19.45
CA PHE A 263 -4.52 1.99 -19.97
C PHE A 263 -5.29 3.29 -19.70
N SER A 264 -5.02 3.99 -18.59
CA SER A 264 -5.56 5.32 -18.34
C SER A 264 -5.11 6.35 -19.40
N ASN A 265 -3.91 6.16 -19.97
CA ASN A 265 -3.36 7.04 -21.00
C ASN A 265 -3.84 6.72 -22.43
N ILE A 266 -4.47 5.55 -22.66
CA ILE A 266 -4.93 5.12 -23.99
C ILE A 266 -6.29 5.73 -24.36
N GLY A 267 -6.98 6.41 -23.42
CA GLY A 267 -8.20 7.16 -23.71
C GLY A 267 -9.40 6.26 -24.08
N LEU A 268 -9.51 5.11 -23.41
CA LEU A 268 -10.57 4.11 -23.62
C LEU A 268 -11.94 4.69 -23.27
N LYS A 269 -12.93 4.48 -24.15
CA LYS A 269 -14.26 5.11 -24.07
C LYS A 269 -15.31 4.21 -23.44
N ASN A 270 -15.03 2.93 -23.27
CA ASN A 270 -15.95 1.95 -22.72
C ASN A 270 -15.21 0.70 -22.19
N ASP A 271 -15.86 -0.03 -21.29
CA ASP A 271 -15.47 -1.33 -20.73
C ASP A 271 -15.23 -2.40 -21.79
N ASP A 272 -15.93 -2.36 -22.92
CA ASP A 272 -15.73 -3.32 -24.00
C ASP A 272 -14.41 -3.05 -24.75
N GLU A 273 -14.06 -1.78 -24.97
CA GLU A 273 -12.75 -1.34 -25.45
C GLU A 273 -11.64 -1.68 -24.44
N LEU A 274 -11.90 -1.50 -23.14
CA LEU A 274 -10.94 -1.87 -22.10
C LEU A 274 -10.72 -3.38 -22.05
N LYS A 275 -11.77 -4.20 -22.09
CA LYS A 275 -11.66 -5.67 -22.15
C LYS A 275 -10.97 -6.12 -23.44
N SER A 276 -11.30 -5.50 -24.58
CA SER A 276 -10.67 -5.75 -25.87
C SER A 276 -9.17 -5.41 -25.86
N GLU A 277 -8.80 -4.25 -25.29
CA GLU A 277 -7.39 -3.87 -25.12
C GLU A 277 -6.68 -4.83 -24.16
N LEU A 278 -7.24 -5.14 -23.00
CA LEU A 278 -6.66 -6.09 -22.05
C LEU A 278 -6.42 -7.48 -22.70
N LEU A 279 -7.31 -7.93 -23.59
CA LEU A 279 -7.13 -9.15 -24.38
C LEU A 279 -5.90 -9.09 -25.29
N LYS A 280 -5.58 -7.91 -25.87
CA LYS A 280 -4.43 -7.75 -26.79
C LYS A 280 -3.08 -7.93 -26.09
N TYR A 281 -3.02 -7.75 -24.77
CA TYR A 281 -1.79 -7.91 -24.00
C TYR A 281 -1.53 -9.35 -23.55
N GLY A 282 -2.36 -10.31 -23.98
CA GLY A 282 -2.18 -11.73 -23.63
C GLY A 282 -2.35 -12.02 -22.14
N LEU A 283 -3.06 -11.15 -21.43
CA LEU A 283 -3.36 -11.27 -20.00
C LEU A 283 -4.40 -12.38 -19.79
N SER A 284 -4.24 -13.18 -18.73
CA SER A 284 -5.27 -14.15 -18.31
C SER A 284 -6.55 -13.43 -17.85
N GLU A 285 -7.71 -14.08 -17.98
CA GLU A 285 -9.02 -13.51 -17.61
C GLU A 285 -9.01 -12.92 -16.19
N GLU A 286 -8.30 -13.57 -15.28
CA GLU A 286 -8.13 -13.12 -13.91
C GLU A 286 -7.23 -11.89 -13.72
N GLU A 287 -6.20 -11.70 -14.54
CA GLU A 287 -5.40 -10.47 -14.58
C GLU A 287 -6.18 -9.32 -15.20
N GLN A 288 -6.91 -9.62 -16.27
CA GLN A 288 -7.83 -8.66 -16.88
C GLN A 288 -8.83 -8.19 -15.82
N ASN A 289 -9.42 -9.11 -15.07
CA ASN A 289 -10.32 -8.78 -13.96
C ASN A 289 -9.64 -7.99 -12.85
N GLN A 290 -8.37 -8.25 -12.51
CA GLN A 290 -7.65 -7.46 -11.50
C GLN A 290 -7.33 -6.05 -11.97
N ILE A 291 -6.84 -5.89 -13.19
CA ILE A 291 -6.52 -4.60 -13.79
C ILE A 291 -7.81 -3.81 -14.02
N TYR A 292 -8.86 -4.48 -14.52
CA TYR A 292 -10.20 -3.93 -14.68
C TYR A 292 -10.80 -3.51 -13.35
N LEU A 293 -10.75 -4.33 -12.28
CA LEU A 293 -11.23 -3.94 -10.96
C LEU A 293 -10.42 -2.80 -10.35
N ASN A 294 -9.11 -2.70 -10.62
CA ASN A 294 -8.32 -1.56 -10.17
C ASN A 294 -8.59 -0.28 -10.97
N MET A 295 -8.99 -0.38 -12.24
CA MET A 295 -9.48 0.75 -13.05
C MET A 295 -10.93 1.14 -12.73
N LEU A 296 -11.80 0.15 -12.47
CA LEU A 296 -13.19 0.30 -12.01
C LEU A 296 -13.31 0.67 -10.53
N ARG A 297 -12.21 0.81 -9.82
CA ARG A 297 -12.18 1.57 -8.57
C ARG A 297 -11.91 3.02 -8.96
N PRO A 298 -12.88 3.83 -9.45
CA PRO A 298 -12.76 5.24 -9.17
C PRO A 298 -12.72 5.32 -7.66
N MET A 299 -11.64 5.92 -7.15
CA MET A 299 -11.40 6.17 -5.74
C MET A 299 -12.74 6.40 -5.02
N GLN A 300 -13.06 5.57 -4.03
CA GLN A 300 -14.12 5.89 -3.09
C GLN A 300 -13.67 7.09 -2.25
N SER A 301 -13.76 8.27 -2.87
CA SER A 301 -14.26 9.52 -2.31
C SER A 301 -14.43 10.55 -3.45
N GLY A 302 -15.41 10.31 -4.34
CA GLY A 302 -16.26 11.37 -4.92
C GLY A 302 -15.84 12.07 -6.23
N SER A 303 -16.19 11.42 -7.36
CA SER A 303 -16.77 11.92 -8.65
C SER A 303 -16.21 13.18 -9.34
N SER A 304 -15.94 13.22 -10.66
CA SER A 304 -16.49 12.45 -11.78
C SER A 304 -15.57 12.48 -13.03
N SER A 305 -15.56 11.38 -13.80
CA SER A 305 -15.97 11.40 -15.21
C SER A 305 -16.27 9.98 -15.71
N SER A 306 -17.40 9.87 -16.37
CA SER A 306 -18.15 8.69 -16.81
C SER A 306 -17.45 7.79 -17.82
N LEU A 307 -17.64 6.48 -17.67
CA LEU A 307 -17.88 5.58 -18.80
C LEU A 307 -19.29 5.02 -18.58
N PHE A 308 -20.15 5.18 -19.60
CA PHE A 308 -21.52 4.64 -19.79
C PHE A 308 -22.72 5.37 -19.18
N SER A 309 -23.58 5.85 -20.08
CA SER A 309 -25.01 6.07 -19.88
C SER A 309 -25.78 5.11 -20.78
N PHE A 310 -26.75 4.41 -20.21
CA PHE A 310 -27.71 3.57 -20.95
C PHE A 310 -28.95 4.39 -21.35
N PRO A 311 -29.58 4.14 -22.52
CA PRO A 311 -30.89 4.69 -22.83
C PRO A 311 -32.03 3.84 -22.24
N SER A 312 -33.09 4.52 -21.82
CA SER A 312 -34.34 4.01 -21.29
C SER A 312 -35.31 3.51 -22.39
N GLU A 313 -36.03 2.40 -22.16
CA GLU A 313 -37.51 2.33 -22.25
C GLU A 313 -38.12 0.98 -21.82
N SER A 314 -39.08 1.10 -20.90
CA SER A 314 -40.34 0.37 -20.64
C SER A 314 -40.53 -1.16 -20.72
N SER A 315 -41.16 -1.66 -19.64
CA SER A 315 -42.14 -2.77 -19.50
C SER A 315 -41.59 -4.22 -19.51
N SER A 316 -41.97 -5.16 -18.65
CA SER A 316 -43.01 -5.27 -17.61
C SER A 316 -42.75 -6.51 -16.73
N SER A 317 -43.08 -6.41 -15.43
CA SER A 317 -43.58 -7.44 -14.46
C SER A 317 -42.82 -8.78 -14.31
N SER A 318 -42.59 -9.38 -13.13
CA SER A 318 -43.32 -9.37 -11.86
C SER A 318 -42.53 -10.06 -10.73
N GLY A 319 -42.73 -9.59 -9.49
CA GLY A 319 -42.67 -10.32 -8.19
C GLY A 319 -41.27 -10.70 -7.64
N SER A 320 -40.91 -10.49 -6.37
CA SER A 320 -41.63 -10.03 -5.18
C SER A 320 -40.64 -9.74 -4.03
N THR A 321 -40.76 -8.56 -3.41
CA THR A 321 -40.55 -8.19 -1.98
C THR A 321 -39.50 -8.89 -1.10
N GLN A 322 -38.57 -8.12 -0.53
CA GLN A 322 -38.66 -7.62 0.86
C GLN A 322 -37.56 -6.58 1.19
N SER A 323 -38.00 -5.50 1.86
CA SER A 323 -37.24 -4.36 2.41
C SER A 323 -36.76 -4.64 3.83
N VAL A 324 -35.61 -4.09 4.25
CA VAL A 324 -35.48 -3.33 5.52
C VAL A 324 -34.38 -2.28 5.40
N ASP A 325 -34.74 -1.05 5.80
CA ASP A 325 -33.96 0.17 6.01
C ASP A 325 -32.68 0.01 6.85
N SER A 326 -31.70 0.88 6.60
CA SER A 326 -30.74 1.34 7.63
C SER A 326 -30.58 2.86 7.58
N GLY A 327 -31.08 3.53 8.62
CA GLY A 327 -31.10 4.99 8.74
C GLY A 327 -30.16 5.53 9.84
N TYR A 328 -29.49 6.64 9.48
CA TYR A 328 -29.07 7.81 10.28
C TYR A 328 -27.79 7.82 11.18
N LEU A 329 -26.75 8.46 10.61
CA LEU A 329 -25.94 9.65 11.02
C LEU A 329 -26.11 10.34 12.41
N SER A 330 -24.96 10.78 12.98
CA SER A 330 -24.78 12.09 13.66
C SER A 330 -23.27 12.54 13.85
N PRO A 331 -22.94 13.85 14.01
CA PRO A 331 -21.68 14.50 13.55
C PRO A 331 -20.90 15.51 14.49
N VAL A 332 -19.58 15.66 14.22
CA VAL A 332 -18.58 16.81 14.31
C VAL A 332 -18.46 17.79 15.53
N ARG A 333 -17.21 18.12 16.00
CA ARG A 333 -16.53 19.48 16.02
C ARG A 333 -15.47 19.75 17.13
N ASN A 334 -14.24 20.15 16.72
CA ASN A 334 -13.57 21.44 17.07
C ASN A 334 -12.15 21.57 16.46
N TYR A 335 -11.92 22.65 15.71
CA TYR A 335 -10.60 23.14 15.28
C TYR A 335 -10.43 24.61 15.69
N HIS A 336 -9.22 24.99 16.07
CA HIS A 336 -8.78 26.38 16.20
C HIS A 336 -7.62 26.65 15.23
N PHE A 337 -7.69 27.77 14.51
CA PHE A 337 -6.65 28.29 13.62
C PHE A 337 -5.86 29.38 14.34
N PHE A 338 -4.56 29.47 14.06
CA PHE A 338 -3.74 30.62 14.43
C PHE A 338 -3.55 31.52 13.22
N GLU A 339 -3.79 32.81 13.46
CA GLU A 339 -3.57 33.93 12.55
C GLU A 339 -2.06 34.19 12.36
N ASP A 340 -1.72 34.74 11.20
CA ASP A 340 -0.39 35.23 10.79
C ASP A 340 0.69 34.20 10.43
N ILE A 341 0.74 33.88 9.13
CA ILE A 341 1.85 33.18 8.48
C ILE A 341 3.09 34.11 8.50
N LYS A 342 3.99 33.89 9.46
CA LYS A 342 5.33 34.52 9.50
C LYS A 342 6.35 33.53 8.95
N LEU A 343 6.45 33.43 7.63
CA LEU A 343 7.45 32.62 6.94
C LEU A 343 8.60 33.50 6.49
N ALA A 344 9.83 33.14 6.85
CA ALA A 344 11.02 33.70 6.22
C ALA A 344 11.61 32.65 5.27
N THR A 345 12.02 33.11 4.09
CA THR A 345 12.71 32.31 3.07
C THR A 345 14.18 32.74 3.00
N MET A 346 15.09 31.83 2.69
CA MET A 346 16.52 32.13 2.66
C MET A 346 17.23 31.64 1.41
N HIS A 347 18.21 32.43 0.95
CA HIS A 347 19.15 32.03 -0.10
C HIS A 347 20.19 31.02 0.42
N ARG A 348 20.72 30.22 -0.51
CA ARG A 348 21.87 29.34 -0.29
C ARG A 348 23.14 30.20 -0.08
N PRO A 349 23.94 29.97 0.97
CA PRO A 349 25.27 30.55 1.05
C PRO A 349 26.23 29.76 0.16
N TYR A 350 26.54 30.27 -1.04
CA TYR A 350 27.63 29.74 -1.86
C TYR A 350 28.61 30.85 -2.23
N PRO A 351 29.90 30.50 -2.26
CA PRO A 351 30.53 30.37 -3.57
C PRO A 351 31.06 28.96 -3.82
N LYS A 352 31.21 28.63 -5.10
CA LYS A 352 31.65 27.34 -5.62
C LYS A 352 33.02 26.93 -5.04
N LYS A 353 33.12 25.64 -4.70
CA LYS A 353 34.28 24.85 -4.21
C LYS A 353 34.59 25.03 -2.71
N GLN A 354 34.28 23.95 -1.97
CA GLN A 354 34.55 23.69 -0.54
C GLN A 354 34.08 24.80 0.42
N ALA A 355 32.89 24.62 0.99
CA ALA A 355 32.44 25.43 2.12
C ALA A 355 33.38 25.23 3.31
N SER A 356 34.15 26.25 3.67
CA SER A 356 34.86 26.31 4.96
C SER A 356 33.86 26.54 6.10
N SER A 357 34.24 26.19 7.33
CA SER A 357 33.42 26.41 8.55
C SER A 357 32.92 27.85 8.69
N ASP A 358 33.73 28.82 8.30
CA ASP A 358 33.49 30.25 8.57
C ASP A 358 32.33 30.81 7.73
N THR A 359 32.12 30.26 6.53
CA THR A 359 31.03 30.65 5.63
C THR A 359 29.65 30.21 6.18
N ILE A 360 29.64 29.09 6.90
CA ILE A 360 28.44 28.51 7.50
C ILE A 360 28.01 29.33 8.73
N THR A 361 28.96 29.78 9.54
CA THR A 361 28.72 30.61 10.72
C THR A 361 28.11 31.97 10.35
N TYR A 362 28.66 32.65 9.34
CA TYR A 362 28.13 33.94 8.86
C TYR A 362 26.67 33.85 8.40
N SER A 363 26.30 32.75 7.72
CA SER A 363 24.93 32.52 7.24
C SER A 363 23.92 32.26 8.37
N ALA A 364 24.38 31.69 9.49
CA ALA A 364 23.58 31.49 10.68
C ALA A 364 23.41 32.81 11.48
N GLU A 365 24.36 33.73 11.39
CA GLU A 365 24.30 35.06 12.01
C GLU A 365 23.31 35.98 11.30
N ASP A 366 23.39 36.10 9.98
CA ASP A 366 22.41 36.82 9.15
C ASP A 366 20.96 36.33 9.41
N LEU A 367 20.81 35.03 9.66
CA LEU A 367 19.55 34.37 10.01
C LEU A 367 18.91 34.90 11.28
N THR A 368 19.74 35.09 12.30
CA THR A 368 19.31 35.52 13.63
C THR A 368 19.07 37.03 13.70
N GLU A 369 19.76 37.82 12.88
CA GLU A 369 19.54 39.27 12.78
C GLU A 369 18.31 39.62 11.93
N ALA A 370 18.04 38.87 10.86
CA ALA A 370 16.95 39.18 9.93
C ALA A 370 15.56 38.66 10.38
N SER A 371 15.49 37.66 11.26
CA SER A 371 14.19 37.08 11.66
C SER A 371 14.25 36.30 13.00
N PRO A 372 13.23 36.41 13.88
CA PRO A 372 13.18 35.68 15.16
C PRO A 372 12.78 34.19 15.00
N ILE A 373 13.35 33.49 14.01
CA ILE A 373 13.06 32.08 13.73
C ILE A 373 13.59 31.19 14.85
N LYS A 374 12.76 30.25 15.33
CA LYS A 374 13.14 29.27 16.36
C LYS A 374 13.38 27.87 15.79
N ILE A 375 12.75 27.56 14.65
CA ILE A 375 12.86 26.25 13.99
C ILE A 375 13.12 26.48 12.50
N LEU A 376 14.17 25.86 11.94
CA LEU A 376 14.48 25.92 10.51
C LEU A 376 14.29 24.53 9.87
N ILE A 377 13.52 24.49 8.78
CA ILE A 377 13.31 23.29 7.96
C ILE A 377 14.16 23.42 6.69
N GLY A 378 15.14 22.52 6.53
CA GLY A 378 15.95 22.42 5.32
C GLY A 378 15.33 21.44 4.33
N LEU A 379 15.09 21.89 3.09
CA LEU A 379 14.41 21.11 2.04
C LEU A 379 15.35 20.62 0.93
N ASP A 380 16.63 21.03 0.93
CA ASP A 380 17.63 20.60 -0.05
C ASP A 380 19.05 20.89 0.48
N LEU A 381 19.58 20.01 1.34
CA LEU A 381 20.96 20.11 1.81
C LEU A 381 21.61 18.73 1.77
N THR A 382 22.59 18.57 0.89
CA THR A 382 23.34 17.31 0.72
C THR A 382 24.06 16.93 2.00
N SER A 383 24.00 15.65 2.38
CA SER A 383 24.49 15.06 3.64
C SER A 383 25.90 15.46 4.09
N LYS A 384 26.80 15.81 3.15
CA LYS A 384 28.21 16.13 3.45
C LYS A 384 28.45 17.48 4.14
N ASN A 385 27.49 18.42 4.09
CA ASN A 385 27.63 19.76 4.71
C ASN A 385 26.66 20.00 5.88
N THR A 386 25.85 19.01 6.25
CA THR A 386 24.72 19.20 7.16
C THR A 386 25.14 19.32 8.63
N GLN A 387 26.22 18.64 9.05
CA GLN A 387 26.66 18.68 10.45
C GLN A 387 27.24 20.04 10.90
N PRO A 388 28.17 20.66 10.16
CA PRO A 388 28.66 21.98 10.55
C PRO A 388 27.54 23.04 10.59
N TYR A 389 26.58 22.96 9.66
CA TYR A 389 25.40 23.85 9.61
C TYR A 389 24.46 23.66 10.81
N LYS A 390 24.22 22.41 11.22
CA LYS A 390 23.46 22.09 12.44
C LYS A 390 24.09 22.64 13.70
N SER A 391 25.43 22.53 13.82
CA SER A 391 26.15 23.05 14.98
C SER A 391 26.02 24.56 15.08
N ALA A 392 26.23 25.29 13.98
CA ALA A 392 26.11 26.76 13.96
C ALA A 392 24.69 27.26 14.31
N LEU A 393 23.65 26.57 13.83
CA LEU A 393 22.26 26.90 14.18
C LEU A 393 21.92 26.58 15.65
N ALA A 394 22.44 25.47 16.16
CA ALA A 394 22.22 25.06 17.55
C ALA A 394 22.84 26.05 18.54
N GLU A 395 24.03 26.59 18.25
CA GLU A 395 24.69 27.62 19.06
C GLU A 395 23.87 28.92 19.17
N LYS A 396 23.05 29.22 18.15
CA LYS A 396 22.13 30.35 18.16
C LYS A 396 20.71 29.99 18.66
N GLY A 397 20.53 28.79 19.20
CA GLY A 397 19.24 28.32 19.76
C GLY A 397 18.18 27.93 18.72
N ILE A 398 18.56 27.80 17.44
CA ILE A 398 17.64 27.44 16.35
C ILE A 398 17.62 25.93 16.17
N LYS A 399 16.44 25.32 16.28
CA LYS A 399 16.27 23.88 16.02
C LYS A 399 16.26 23.62 14.52
N TYR A 400 17.24 22.89 14.04
CA TYR A 400 17.32 22.51 12.65
C TYR A 400 16.78 21.10 12.40
N ILE A 401 15.82 20.97 11.50
CA ILE A 401 15.20 19.69 11.15
C ILE A 401 15.62 19.29 9.75
N THR A 402 16.58 18.37 9.66
CA THR A 402 16.80 17.51 8.48
C THR A 402 16.70 16.07 8.91
N LYS A 403 15.77 15.33 8.31
CA LYS A 403 15.88 13.87 8.28
C LYS A 403 16.40 13.51 6.89
N GLU A 404 17.20 12.45 6.79
CA GLU A 404 17.47 11.75 5.52
C GLU A 404 16.18 11.35 4.79
N LYS A 405 15.02 11.36 5.48
CA LYS A 405 13.67 11.11 4.93
C LYS A 405 12.88 12.34 4.44
N TYR A 406 13.39 13.56 4.64
CA TYR A 406 12.76 14.79 4.13
C TYR A 406 13.69 15.58 3.21
N GLU A 407 14.71 14.91 2.68
CA GLU A 407 15.21 15.31 1.37
C GLU A 407 14.00 15.21 0.44
N ILE A 408 13.39 16.36 0.13
CA ILE A 408 12.54 16.42 -1.04
C ILE A 408 13.55 16.29 -2.17
N THR A 409 13.77 15.04 -2.59
CA THR A 409 14.67 14.68 -3.69
C THR A 409 14.38 15.62 -4.84
N ASP A 410 15.48 16.07 -5.45
CA ASP A 410 15.49 17.28 -6.25
C ASP A 410 14.32 17.35 -7.24
N PHE A 411 13.60 18.45 -7.12
CA PHE A 411 12.55 19.01 -8.00
C PHE A 411 12.98 19.16 -9.50
N PHE A 412 14.08 18.52 -9.93
CA PHE A 412 14.56 18.45 -11.32
C PHE A 412 14.16 17.16 -12.04
N GLU A 413 13.50 16.21 -11.38
CA GLU A 413 12.70 15.21 -12.13
C GLU A 413 11.57 15.96 -12.86
N GLU A 414 11.41 15.69 -14.16
CA GLU A 414 10.38 16.30 -15.00
C GLU A 414 9.00 16.10 -14.37
N GLY A 415 8.43 17.15 -13.76
CA GLY A 415 7.08 17.06 -13.16
C GLY A 415 6.77 18.03 -12.01
N GLY A 416 7.78 18.64 -11.36
CA GLY A 416 7.55 19.54 -10.22
C GLY A 416 7.06 18.81 -8.97
N LEU A 417 6.58 19.55 -7.95
CA LEU A 417 6.02 18.92 -6.75
C LEU A 417 4.61 18.39 -7.00
N SER A 418 4.32 17.18 -6.51
CA SER A 418 2.96 16.66 -6.50
C SER A 418 2.08 17.42 -5.49
N THR A 419 0.77 17.43 -5.72
CA THR A 419 -0.21 18.05 -4.82
C THR A 419 -0.19 17.43 -3.43
N GLU A 420 0.03 16.11 -3.33
CA GLU A 420 0.13 15.40 -2.05
C GLU A 420 1.40 15.81 -1.29
N GLN A 421 2.54 15.97 -1.99
CA GLN A 421 3.78 16.43 -1.37
C GLN A 421 3.67 17.87 -0.87
N ILE A 422 3.00 18.74 -1.63
CA ILE A 422 2.69 20.10 -1.18
C ILE A 422 1.81 20.04 0.06
N ASP A 423 0.73 19.26 0.06
CA ASP A 423 -0.20 19.15 1.20
C ASP A 423 0.47 18.58 2.45
N LEU A 424 1.28 17.52 2.30
CA LEU A 424 2.04 16.92 3.39
C LEU A 424 3.02 17.92 4.01
N THR A 425 3.70 18.70 3.17
CA THR A 425 4.66 19.72 3.59
C THR A 425 3.96 20.86 4.32
N VAL A 426 2.87 21.39 3.74
CA VAL A 426 2.01 22.42 4.33
C VAL A 426 1.47 21.97 5.70
N ASN A 427 0.85 20.80 5.77
CA ASN A 427 0.29 20.25 7.02
C ASN A 427 1.36 20.04 8.08
N LYS A 428 2.59 19.68 7.69
CA LYS A 428 3.70 19.51 8.64
C LYS A 428 4.17 20.85 9.20
N ILE A 429 4.29 21.87 8.36
CA ILE A 429 4.64 23.23 8.79
C ILE A 429 3.56 23.77 9.73
N LEU A 430 2.28 23.62 9.39
CA LEU A 430 1.15 24.01 10.25
C LEU A 430 1.17 23.27 11.60
N LYS A 431 1.55 21.99 11.64
CA LYS A 431 1.72 21.23 12.89
C LYS A 431 2.87 21.77 13.75
N LEU A 432 3.97 22.23 13.14
CA LEU A 432 5.14 22.76 13.83
C LEU A 432 4.94 24.21 14.31
N GLN A 433 4.16 25.01 13.57
CA GLN A 433 3.81 26.39 13.93
C GLN A 433 2.94 26.52 15.19
N LYS A 434 2.33 25.43 15.68
CA LYS A 434 1.41 25.46 16.84
C LYS A 434 2.03 26.02 18.14
N LYS A 435 3.36 26.20 18.22
CA LYS A 435 4.05 26.77 19.41
C LYS A 435 5.29 27.64 19.13
N ASP A 436 5.86 27.65 17.92
CA ASP A 436 7.14 28.34 17.61
C ASP A 436 7.18 28.93 16.18
N LEU A 437 8.07 29.90 15.94
CA LEU A 437 8.32 30.49 14.62
C LEU A 437 9.17 29.55 13.76
N VAL A 438 8.64 29.17 12.59
CA VAL A 438 9.23 28.18 11.68
C VAL A 438 9.66 28.83 10.36
N GLY A 439 10.96 28.75 10.03
CA GLY A 439 11.53 29.16 8.74
C GLY A 439 11.71 27.98 7.78
N ILE A 440 11.70 28.27 6.47
CA ILE A 440 11.88 27.26 5.40
C ILE A 440 13.08 27.65 4.54
N HIS A 441 14.01 26.72 4.36
CA HIS A 441 15.21 26.91 3.54
C HIS A 441 15.31 25.83 2.45
N CYS A 442 15.58 26.24 1.21
CA CYS A 442 15.86 25.34 0.08
C CYS A 442 17.24 25.67 -0.51
N GLY A 443 18.06 24.64 -0.77
CA GLY A 443 19.46 24.74 -1.23
C GLY A 443 19.71 25.27 -2.64
N ALA A 444 18.80 26.00 -3.28
CA ALA A 444 19.07 26.65 -4.57
C ALA A 444 18.12 27.84 -4.83
N GLY A 445 18.62 29.05 -4.58
CA GLY A 445 17.89 30.32 -4.86
C GLY A 445 16.59 30.50 -4.06
N ASN A 446 15.99 31.69 -4.17
CA ASN A 446 14.74 32.03 -3.45
C ASN A 446 13.46 31.43 -4.07
N GLY A 447 13.55 30.67 -5.16
CA GLY A 447 12.39 30.26 -5.94
C GLY A 447 11.45 29.29 -5.24
N ARG A 448 11.93 28.12 -4.82
CA ARG A 448 11.07 27.03 -4.35
C ARG A 448 10.55 27.21 -2.93
N SER A 449 11.23 28.01 -2.10
CA SER A 449 10.70 28.49 -0.82
C SER A 449 9.47 29.39 -1.03
N GLY A 450 9.44 30.16 -2.12
CA GLY A 450 8.28 30.95 -2.53
C GLY A 450 7.07 30.09 -2.93
N VAL A 451 7.30 28.91 -3.53
CA VAL A 451 6.25 27.94 -3.88
C VAL A 451 5.55 27.42 -2.64
N ILE A 452 6.31 26.95 -1.64
CA ILE A 452 5.72 26.45 -0.39
C ILE A 452 5.05 27.57 0.40
N ALA A 453 5.61 28.79 0.39
CA ALA A 453 4.96 29.95 1.00
C ALA A 453 3.63 30.31 0.30
N SER A 454 3.60 30.25 -1.03
CA SER A 454 2.38 30.45 -1.82
C SER A 454 1.33 29.39 -1.50
N ALA A 455 1.73 28.12 -1.40
CA ALA A 455 0.84 27.02 -1.01
C ALA A 455 0.25 27.21 0.40
N LEU A 456 1.05 27.67 1.37
CA LEU A 456 0.57 28.01 2.71
C LEU A 456 -0.44 29.17 2.67
N SER A 457 -0.23 30.17 1.82
CA SER A 457 -1.21 31.26 1.61
C SER A 457 -2.52 30.76 0.99
N ILE A 458 -2.44 29.87 -0.02
CA ILE A 458 -3.63 29.24 -0.64
C ILE A 458 -4.39 28.44 0.43
N ASN A 459 -3.69 27.64 1.24
CA ASN A 459 -4.29 26.86 2.32
C ASN A 459 -4.93 27.75 3.40
N LYS A 460 -4.31 28.88 3.76
CA LYS A 460 -4.89 29.86 4.69
C LYS A 460 -6.17 30.49 4.15
N GLN A 461 -6.18 30.92 2.88
CA GLN A 461 -7.39 31.49 2.26
C GLN A 461 -8.51 30.46 2.20
N TYR A 462 -8.21 29.21 1.81
CA TYR A 462 -9.16 28.09 1.85
C TYR A 462 -9.74 27.86 3.25
N THR A 463 -8.90 27.87 4.30
CA THR A 463 -9.32 27.53 5.66
C THR A 463 -9.99 28.69 6.43
N THR A 464 -9.62 29.94 6.15
CA THR A 464 -10.11 31.13 6.87
C THR A 464 -11.46 31.62 6.32
N ASP A 465 -11.63 31.63 4.99
CA ASP A 465 -12.83 32.22 4.37
C ASP A 465 -14.00 31.23 4.26
N LYS A 466 -13.81 29.95 4.63
CA LYS A 466 -14.82 28.85 4.55
C LYS A 466 -15.60 28.82 3.23
N ILE A 467 -14.94 29.14 2.13
CA ILE A 467 -15.56 29.09 0.80
C ILE A 467 -15.62 27.62 0.39
N ASN A 468 -16.81 27.03 0.62
CA ASN A 468 -17.04 25.59 0.53
C ASN A 468 -17.54 25.10 -0.84
N SER A 469 -17.54 25.98 -1.84
CA SER A 469 -17.85 25.63 -3.21
C SER A 469 -16.83 26.29 -4.15
N PHE A 470 -16.38 25.53 -5.15
CA PHE A 470 -15.69 26.06 -6.33
C PHE A 470 -16.74 26.79 -7.19
N ASP A 471 -17.50 27.75 -6.64
CA ASP A 471 -18.53 28.41 -7.42
C ASP A 471 -17.89 29.23 -8.54
N VAL A 472 -18.59 29.21 -9.68
CA VAL A 472 -18.32 29.67 -11.07
C VAL A 472 -17.45 30.94 -11.23
N THR A 473 -17.27 31.70 -10.16
CA THR A 473 -16.29 32.80 -10.02
C THR A 473 -14.80 32.39 -10.07
N HIS A 474 -14.45 31.12 -9.86
CA HIS A 474 -13.07 30.59 -9.99
C HIS A 474 -12.75 30.02 -11.38
N SER A 475 -13.49 30.44 -12.39
CA SER A 475 -13.07 30.27 -13.79
C SER A 475 -11.64 30.77 -13.95
N LEU A 476 -10.84 30.12 -14.80
CA LEU A 476 -9.50 30.55 -15.21
C LEU A 476 -9.53 32.06 -15.54
N ARG A 477 -9.08 32.91 -14.62
CA ARG A 477 -9.20 34.38 -14.68
C ARG A 477 -7.89 35.10 -14.39
N GLY A 478 -6.94 34.43 -13.73
CA GLY A 478 -5.64 35.00 -13.43
C GLY A 478 -4.63 34.62 -14.52
N SER A 479 -3.92 35.60 -15.06
CA SER A 479 -2.80 35.34 -15.96
C SER A 479 -1.48 35.59 -15.24
N ILE A 480 -0.59 34.58 -15.23
CA ILE A 480 0.78 34.74 -14.75
C ILE A 480 1.68 34.81 -15.97
N LEU A 481 2.29 35.98 -16.20
CA LEU A 481 3.28 36.20 -17.25
C LEU A 481 4.66 35.80 -16.74
N LYS A 482 5.33 34.94 -17.51
CA LYS A 482 6.78 34.74 -17.41
C LYS A 482 7.33 34.51 -18.81
N ASP A 483 8.33 35.29 -19.19
CA ASP A 483 9.13 35.10 -20.42
C ASP A 483 8.30 34.72 -21.65
N THR A 484 7.30 35.56 -21.98
CA THR A 484 6.40 35.47 -23.15
C THR A 484 5.29 34.41 -23.14
N GLN A 485 5.16 33.58 -22.10
CA GLN A 485 4.04 32.64 -21.95
C GLN A 485 3.06 33.11 -20.86
N THR A 486 1.78 33.16 -21.22
CA THR A 486 0.67 33.56 -20.33
C THR A 486 -0.04 32.31 -19.86
N TYR A 487 0.06 32.00 -18.57
CA TYR A 487 -0.64 30.85 -17.99
C TYR A 487 -1.92 31.30 -17.32
N GLN A 488 -3.01 30.66 -17.70
CA GLN A 488 -4.28 30.81 -17.02
C GLN A 488 -4.29 29.94 -15.77
N VAL A 489 -4.45 30.56 -14.62
CA VAL A 489 -4.65 29.91 -13.32
C VAL A 489 -5.88 30.50 -12.64
N ASP A 490 -6.35 29.86 -11.59
CA ASP A 490 -7.41 30.42 -10.77
C ASP A 490 -6.95 31.71 -10.04
N THR A 491 -7.90 32.57 -9.71
CA THR A 491 -7.63 33.87 -9.08
C THR A 491 -6.92 33.74 -7.73
N VAL A 492 -7.15 32.66 -6.98
CA VAL A 492 -6.53 32.43 -5.65
C VAL A 492 -5.04 32.14 -5.84
N THR A 493 -4.70 31.25 -6.77
CA THR A 493 -3.30 30.97 -7.14
C THR A 493 -2.60 32.21 -7.66
N ALA A 494 -3.22 32.97 -8.56
CA ALA A 494 -2.64 34.21 -9.09
C ALA A 494 -2.35 35.24 -7.99
N LYS A 495 -3.30 35.43 -7.06
CA LYS A 495 -3.15 36.37 -5.94
C LYS A 495 -2.08 35.90 -4.95
N ALA A 496 -2.05 34.62 -4.61
CA ALA A 496 -1.05 34.06 -3.69
C ALA A 496 0.38 34.22 -4.26
N VAL A 497 0.57 33.90 -5.54
CA VAL A 497 1.86 34.10 -6.23
C VAL A 497 2.22 35.59 -6.29
N GLY A 498 1.25 36.49 -6.56
CA GLY A 498 1.46 37.94 -6.56
C GLY A 498 1.96 38.49 -5.22
N ILE A 499 1.29 38.14 -4.12
CA ILE A 499 1.68 38.57 -2.76
C ILE A 499 3.10 38.10 -2.43
N ILE A 500 3.45 36.87 -2.77
CA ILE A 500 4.79 36.33 -2.50
C ILE A 500 5.85 37.02 -3.36
N ARG A 501 5.55 37.39 -4.61
CA ARG A 501 6.46 38.20 -5.46
C ARG A 501 6.71 39.59 -4.89
N GLU A 502 5.70 40.23 -4.30
CA GLU A 502 5.87 41.54 -3.65
C GLU A 502 6.81 41.45 -2.43
N ILE A 503 6.64 40.42 -1.60
CA ILE A 503 7.45 40.19 -0.40
C ILE A 503 8.84 39.63 -0.75
N ASN A 504 8.93 38.90 -1.86
CA ASN A 504 10.14 38.20 -2.31
C ASN A 504 10.37 38.37 -3.82
N PRO A 505 10.82 39.56 -4.28
CA PRO A 505 10.92 39.89 -5.71
C PRO A 505 11.88 39.00 -6.53
N LYS A 506 12.74 38.24 -5.84
CA LYS A 506 13.73 37.32 -6.43
C LYS A 506 13.28 35.86 -6.41
N ALA A 507 12.07 35.56 -5.96
CA ALA A 507 11.51 34.22 -6.08
C ALA A 507 11.29 33.89 -7.56
N VAL A 508 12.02 32.89 -8.06
CA VAL A 508 11.88 32.42 -9.45
C VAL A 508 10.99 31.18 -9.43
N GLU A 509 9.69 31.34 -9.67
CA GLU A 509 8.82 30.18 -9.89
C GLU A 509 9.01 29.65 -11.32
N ARG A 510 9.27 28.37 -11.50
CA ARG A 510 9.25 27.75 -12.84
C ARG A 510 7.81 27.53 -13.28
N ASN A 511 7.58 27.38 -14.58
CA ASN A 511 6.25 27.14 -15.14
C ASN A 511 5.59 25.92 -14.48
N GLN A 512 6.37 24.87 -14.24
CA GLN A 512 5.92 23.68 -13.55
C GLN A 512 5.51 23.93 -12.09
N ASP A 513 6.17 24.86 -11.40
CA ASP A 513 5.86 25.19 -10.02
C ASP A 513 4.53 25.95 -9.92
N VAL A 514 4.24 26.83 -10.88
CA VAL A 514 2.95 27.53 -11.00
C VAL A 514 1.82 26.55 -11.32
N ILE A 515 2.06 25.59 -12.20
CA ILE A 515 1.12 24.51 -12.51
C ILE A 515 0.85 23.64 -11.28
N SER A 516 1.89 23.29 -10.51
CA SER A 516 1.73 22.55 -9.25
C SER A 516 0.92 23.32 -8.22
N LEU A 517 1.09 24.64 -8.11
CA LEU A 517 0.29 25.48 -7.21
C LEU A 517 -1.18 25.57 -7.63
N TYR A 518 -1.43 25.71 -8.93
CA TYR A 518 -2.78 25.66 -9.48
C TYR A 518 -3.46 24.30 -9.24
N ARG A 519 -2.72 23.20 -9.43
CA ARG A 519 -3.23 21.86 -9.09
C ARG A 519 -3.50 21.74 -7.59
N TYR A 520 -2.67 22.35 -6.76
CA TYR A 520 -2.83 22.32 -5.30
C TYR A 520 -4.03 23.15 -4.82
N SER A 521 -4.24 24.36 -5.36
CA SER A 521 -5.45 25.13 -5.09
C SER A 521 -6.69 24.32 -5.48
N HIS A 522 -6.72 23.78 -6.69
CA HIS A 522 -7.82 22.97 -7.17
C HIS A 522 -8.05 21.75 -6.27
N PHE A 523 -6.99 21.02 -5.91
CA PHE A 523 -7.01 19.90 -4.97
C PHE A 523 -7.64 20.26 -3.62
N LEU A 524 -7.27 21.42 -3.05
CA LEU A 524 -7.86 21.90 -1.79
C LEU A 524 -9.34 22.25 -1.94
N TYR A 525 -9.73 22.99 -2.98
CA TYR A 525 -11.11 23.44 -3.17
C TYR A 525 -12.07 22.36 -3.71
N THR A 526 -11.57 21.30 -4.36
CA THR A 526 -12.40 20.12 -4.75
C THR A 526 -12.60 19.11 -3.63
N ARG A 527 -11.91 19.28 -2.50
CA ARG A 527 -12.14 18.45 -1.32
C ARG A 527 -13.55 18.76 -0.83
N LYS A 528 -14.50 17.83 -1.01
CA LYS A 528 -15.89 17.98 -0.55
C LYS A 528 -15.88 18.40 0.92
N HIS A 529 -16.44 19.58 1.16
CA HIS A 529 -16.72 20.03 2.50
C HIS A 529 -17.84 19.19 3.07
N THR A 530 -17.50 18.26 3.97
CA THR A 530 -18.43 17.89 5.03
C THR A 530 -18.48 19.02 6.04
N THR A 531 -19.08 20.14 5.62
CA THR A 531 -19.74 21.06 6.53
C THR A 531 -20.95 20.33 7.08
N SER A 532 -20.90 20.09 8.39
CA SER A 532 -21.95 19.55 9.27
C SER A 532 -23.39 19.95 8.91
N LEU A 533 -24.31 19.01 9.11
CA LEU A 533 -25.41 19.21 10.05
C LEU A 533 -25.25 18.18 11.15
#